data_AF-A0AAJ0FTS6-F1
#
_entry.id   AF-A0AAJ0FTS6-F1
#
_cell.length_a   1.000
_cell.length_b   1.000
_cell.length_c   1.000
_cell.angle_alpha   90.00
_cell.angle_beta   90.00
_cell.angle_gamma   90.00
#
_symmetry.space_group_name_H-M   'P 1'
#
loop_
_entity.id
_entity.type
_entity.pdbx_description
1 polymer ?
#
loop_
_entity_poly.entity_id
_entity_poly.type
_entity_poly.pdbx_seq_one_letter_code
_entity_poly.pdbx_strand_id
1 'polypeptide(L)'
;MPADPEHEGASTKELLIESCRRNNTDLLSETLQGRPDAEITTLLNETTTVMGNHLYHEAASRGNYEIIDLLLDQPSFECDPINRLEGDTPLHTAIRWLNSEPIAQREFGHALIEMMLEAGSNPRVKNKGGLTALQLVDPTNKKLRELIKQHEYANQNAGDFITTNSSSASANHVGVGSGGVLDQESDDDAEFSGSDDEERAEWERRKKEKRRA
;
A
#
# COMPACT_ATOMS: atom_id res chain seq x y z
N MET A 1 -36.80 38.27 26.54
CA MET A 1 -35.55 37.57 26.19
C MET A 1 -35.87 36.62 25.05
N PRO A 2 -35.44 36.87 23.80
CA PRO A 2 -35.35 35.79 22.83
C PRO A 2 -34.31 34.78 23.36
N ALA A 3 -34.53 33.49 23.14
CA ALA A 3 -33.49 32.50 23.38
C ALA A 3 -32.38 32.70 22.33
N ASP A 4 -31.13 32.75 22.76
CA ASP A 4 -30.01 32.60 21.84
C ASP A 4 -30.16 31.25 21.13
N PRO A 5 -29.91 31.16 19.81
CA PRO A 5 -29.80 29.86 19.17
C PRO A 5 -28.60 29.16 19.79
N GLU A 6 -28.85 28.05 20.49
CA GLU A 6 -27.81 27.11 20.88
C GLU A 6 -27.07 26.74 19.61
N HIS A 7 -25.82 27.22 19.48
CA HIS A 7 -25.01 26.93 18.32
C HIS A 7 -24.64 25.46 18.42
N GLU A 8 -25.39 24.64 17.68
CA GLU A 8 -25.13 23.22 17.51
C GLU A 8 -23.68 23.09 17.02
N GLY A 9 -22.80 22.65 17.93
CA GLY A 9 -21.36 22.67 17.69
C GLY A 9 -20.99 21.80 16.50
N ALA A 10 -19.87 22.11 15.85
CA ALA A 10 -19.36 21.30 14.74
C ALA A 10 -19.32 19.82 15.15
N SER A 11 -19.83 18.94 14.29
CA SER A 11 -19.90 17.51 14.59
C SER A 11 -18.51 16.95 14.88
N THR A 12 -18.40 15.92 15.73
CA THR A 12 -17.10 15.25 15.97
C THR A 12 -16.40 14.90 14.66
N LYS A 13 -17.14 14.41 13.65
CA LYS A 13 -16.59 14.09 12.33
C LYS A 13 -16.03 15.32 11.60
N GLU A 14 -16.67 16.47 11.74
CA GLU A 14 -16.23 17.74 11.13
C GLU A 14 -15.01 18.31 11.86
N LEU A 15 -14.95 18.20 13.19
CA LEU A 15 -13.79 18.58 13.98
C LEU A 15 -12.56 17.72 13.63
N LEU A 16 -12.76 16.40 13.48
CA LEU A 16 -11.70 15.48 13.00
C LEU A 16 -11.21 15.88 11.59
N ILE A 17 -12.12 16.14 10.65
CA ILE A 17 -11.76 16.59 9.28
C ILE A 17 -11.01 17.93 9.32
N GLU A 18 -11.47 18.89 10.13
CA GLU A 18 -10.85 20.22 10.20
C GLU A 18 -9.49 20.21 10.91
N SER A 19 -9.30 19.33 11.91
CA SER A 19 -7.99 19.09 12.53
C SER A 19 -6.98 18.56 11.50
N CYS A 20 -7.40 17.60 10.67
CA CYS A 20 -6.61 17.04 9.57
C CYS A 20 -6.30 18.05 8.47
N ARG A 21 -7.19 19.03 8.22
CA ARG A 21 -6.98 20.11 7.24
C ARG A 21 -6.03 21.20 7.72
N ARG A 22 -6.09 21.55 9.01
CA ARG A 22 -5.29 22.64 9.60
C ARG A 22 -3.99 22.19 10.26
N ASN A 23 -3.68 20.89 10.21
CA ASN A 23 -2.55 20.30 10.94
C ASN A 23 -2.63 20.56 12.46
N ASN A 24 -3.85 20.49 13.02
CA ASN A 24 -4.10 20.84 14.41
C ASN A 24 -4.16 19.57 15.28
N THR A 25 -2.99 19.13 15.75
CA THR A 25 -2.82 17.95 16.62
C THR A 25 -3.50 18.10 17.98
N ASP A 26 -3.57 19.31 18.53
CA ASP A 26 -4.24 19.59 19.80
C ASP A 26 -5.75 19.33 19.69
N LEU A 27 -6.38 19.84 18.63
CA LEU A 27 -7.81 19.61 18.37
C LEU A 27 -8.12 18.14 18.10
N LEU A 28 -7.27 17.44 17.35
CA LEU A 28 -7.42 15.99 17.15
C LEU A 28 -7.38 15.26 18.51
N SER A 29 -6.35 15.53 19.31
CA SER A 29 -6.18 14.94 20.64
C SER A 29 -7.37 15.22 21.57
N GLU A 30 -7.84 16.47 21.63
CA GLU A 30 -9.01 16.89 22.42
C GLU A 30 -10.29 16.15 21.99
N THR A 31 -10.54 16.00 20.67
CA THR A 31 -11.76 15.33 20.17
C THR A 31 -11.78 13.81 20.41
N LEU A 32 -10.61 13.19 20.56
CA LEU A 32 -10.43 11.78 20.87
C LEU A 32 -10.32 11.51 22.38
N GLN A 33 -9.94 12.50 23.19
CA GLN A 33 -9.69 12.34 24.62
C GLN A 33 -10.91 11.79 25.37
N GLY A 34 -10.69 10.76 26.18
CA GLY A 34 -11.72 10.15 27.02
C GLY A 34 -12.65 9.17 26.31
N ARG A 35 -12.46 8.92 25.00
CA ARG A 35 -13.12 7.82 24.27
C ARG A 35 -12.35 6.51 24.46
N PRO A 36 -13.00 5.34 24.35
CA PRO A 36 -12.30 4.06 24.32
C PRO A 36 -11.61 3.83 22.97
N ASP A 37 -10.44 3.19 22.99
CA ASP A 37 -9.57 2.97 21.82
C ASP A 37 -10.31 2.40 20.60
N ALA A 38 -11.22 1.43 20.81
CA ALA A 38 -12.01 0.84 19.74
C ALA A 38 -12.97 1.83 19.05
N GLU A 39 -13.51 2.80 19.78
CA GLU A 39 -14.33 3.88 19.21
C GLU A 39 -13.43 4.88 18.46
N ILE A 40 -12.23 5.16 18.97
CA ILE A 40 -11.23 6.01 18.31
C ILE A 40 -10.85 5.41 16.95
N THR A 41 -10.43 4.14 16.89
CA THR A 41 -10.11 3.44 15.64
C THR A 41 -11.27 3.48 14.65
N THR A 42 -12.50 3.20 15.13
CA THR A 42 -13.71 3.22 14.28
C THR A 42 -13.97 4.63 13.73
N LEU A 43 -13.90 5.67 14.58
CA LEU A 43 -14.08 7.06 14.17
C LEU A 43 -13.03 7.50 13.14
N LEU A 44 -11.77 7.14 13.33
CA LEU A 44 -10.69 7.57 12.44
C LEU A 44 -10.75 6.89 11.07
N ASN A 45 -11.05 5.59 11.03
CA ASN A 45 -11.13 4.82 9.80
C ASN A 45 -12.44 5.11 9.02
N GLU A 46 -13.60 5.23 9.70
CA GLU A 46 -14.90 5.46 9.05
C GLU A 46 -15.22 6.94 8.73
N THR A 47 -14.47 7.91 9.27
CA THR A 47 -14.75 9.33 9.00
C THR A 47 -14.28 9.73 7.61
N THR A 48 -15.24 9.85 6.69
CA THR A 48 -15.04 10.35 5.33
C THR A 48 -15.69 11.72 5.12
N THR A 49 -15.05 12.57 4.32
CA THR A 49 -15.65 13.83 3.84
C THR A 49 -16.77 13.58 2.83
N VAL A 50 -17.52 14.62 2.46
CA VAL A 50 -18.55 14.58 1.39
C VAL A 50 -18.01 14.12 0.03
N MET A 51 -16.70 14.22 -0.21
CA MET A 51 -16.01 13.74 -1.41
C MET A 51 -15.62 12.26 -1.34
N GLY A 52 -15.78 11.64 -0.15
CA GLY A 52 -15.33 10.27 0.14
C GLY A 52 -13.81 10.17 0.30
N ASN A 53 -13.16 11.21 0.81
CA ASN A 53 -11.80 11.18 1.32
C ASN A 53 -11.83 10.82 2.80
N HIS A 54 -10.99 9.89 3.26
CA HIS A 54 -10.79 9.64 4.69
C HIS A 54 -9.93 10.75 5.32
N LEU A 55 -9.87 10.83 6.65
CA LEU A 55 -9.01 11.77 7.39
C LEU A 55 -7.56 11.78 6.88
N TYR A 56 -7.00 10.58 6.66
CA TYR A 56 -5.64 10.40 6.13
C TYR A 56 -5.44 11.06 4.75
N HIS A 57 -6.42 10.99 3.86
CA HIS A 57 -6.36 11.65 2.55
C HIS A 57 -6.39 13.18 2.68
N GLU A 58 -7.22 13.73 3.57
CA GLU A 58 -7.30 15.18 3.76
C GLU A 58 -5.99 15.74 4.33
N ALA A 59 -5.36 15.02 5.26
CA ALA A 59 -4.03 15.36 5.77
C ALA A 59 -2.94 15.23 4.68
N ALA A 60 -2.90 14.11 3.96
CA ALA A 60 -1.94 13.85 2.89
C ALA A 60 -2.06 14.85 1.72
N SER A 61 -3.26 15.37 1.45
CA SER A 61 -3.51 16.37 0.40
C SER A 61 -2.85 17.73 0.63
N ARG A 62 -2.31 17.95 1.84
CA ARG A 62 -1.69 19.21 2.29
C ARG A 62 -0.27 19.03 2.80
N GLY A 63 0.23 17.80 2.84
CA GLY A 63 1.53 17.49 3.44
C GLY A 63 1.59 17.73 4.95
N ASN A 64 0.44 17.61 5.65
CA ASN A 64 0.36 17.85 7.09
C ASN A 64 1.04 16.71 7.86
N TYR A 65 2.35 16.84 8.10
CA TYR A 65 3.21 15.77 8.64
C TYR A 65 2.82 15.38 10.07
N GLU A 66 2.69 16.36 10.96
CA GLU A 66 2.45 16.17 12.39
C GLU A 66 1.09 15.51 12.69
N ILE A 67 0.05 15.83 11.91
CA ILE A 67 -1.24 15.15 12.04
C ILE A 67 -1.22 13.73 11.45
N ILE A 68 -0.37 13.46 10.45
CA ILE A 68 -0.22 12.11 9.88
C ILE A 68 0.53 11.21 10.86
N ASP A 69 1.62 11.70 11.46
CA ASP A 69 2.37 11.03 12.53
C ASP A 69 1.42 10.62 13.68
N LEU A 70 0.64 11.57 14.20
CA LEU A 70 -0.33 11.34 15.28
C LEU A 70 -1.48 10.39 14.89
N LEU A 71 -1.86 10.31 13.61
CA LEU A 71 -2.85 9.35 13.10
C LEU A 71 -2.25 7.94 12.97
N LEU A 72 -1.02 7.83 12.50
CA LEU A 72 -0.29 6.56 12.32
C LEU A 72 0.07 5.91 13.66
N ASP A 73 0.30 6.71 14.71
CA ASP A 73 0.49 6.25 16.09
C ASP A 73 -0.76 5.55 16.69
N GLN A 74 -1.94 5.68 16.08
CA GLN A 74 -3.18 5.12 16.63
C GLN A 74 -3.29 3.61 16.40
N PRO A 75 -3.75 2.83 17.41
CA PRO A 75 -3.85 1.39 17.28
C PRO A 75 -4.88 0.99 16.21
N SER A 76 -4.48 0.06 15.34
CA SER A 76 -5.30 -0.49 14.24
C SER A 76 -5.81 0.56 13.23
N PHE A 77 -5.08 1.67 13.04
CA PHE A 77 -5.38 2.65 12.01
C PHE A 77 -5.18 2.06 10.60
N GLU A 78 -6.08 2.40 9.66
CA GLU A 78 -6.01 1.89 8.29
C GLU A 78 -5.03 2.72 7.43
N CYS A 79 -3.93 2.10 6.97
CA CYS A 79 -2.88 2.81 6.23
C CYS A 79 -3.14 2.99 4.72
N ASP A 80 -4.06 2.22 4.12
CA ASP A 80 -4.37 2.24 2.68
C ASP A 80 -5.87 2.38 2.32
N PRO A 81 -6.67 3.22 3.00
CA PRO A 81 -8.06 3.45 2.62
C PRO A 81 -8.13 4.01 1.18
N ILE A 82 -9.16 3.67 0.43
CA ILE A 82 -9.29 4.05 -0.98
C ILE A 82 -10.34 5.15 -1.13
N ASN A 83 -9.97 6.33 -1.66
CA ASN A 83 -10.93 7.41 -1.81
C ASN A 83 -12.02 7.11 -2.85
N ARG A 84 -13.22 7.65 -2.63
CA ARG A 84 -14.38 7.40 -3.49
C ARG A 84 -14.23 7.98 -4.89
N LEU A 85 -13.50 9.09 -5.06
CA LEU A 85 -13.45 9.81 -6.34
C LEU A 85 -12.46 9.18 -7.33
N GLU A 86 -11.17 9.23 -7.01
CA GLU A 86 -10.05 8.77 -7.87
C GLU A 86 -9.69 7.29 -7.65
N GLY A 87 -10.08 6.72 -6.51
CA GLY A 87 -9.52 5.46 -6.00
C GLY A 87 -8.07 5.58 -5.55
N ASP A 88 -7.61 6.81 -5.28
CA ASP A 88 -6.28 7.04 -4.73
C ASP A 88 -6.22 6.57 -3.27
N THR A 89 -5.07 6.04 -2.84
CA THR A 89 -4.75 5.86 -1.40
C THR A 89 -4.14 7.15 -0.83
N PRO A 90 -3.94 7.30 0.50
CA PRO A 90 -3.29 8.47 1.07
C PRO A 90 -1.89 8.70 0.48
N LEU A 91 -1.14 7.62 0.21
CA LEU A 91 0.17 7.66 -0.43
C LEU A 91 0.14 8.25 -1.86
N HIS A 92 -0.88 7.92 -2.66
CA HIS A 92 -1.08 8.54 -3.97
C HIS A 92 -1.36 10.05 -3.81
N THR A 93 -2.15 10.41 -2.80
CA THR A 93 -2.53 11.80 -2.50
C THR A 93 -1.31 12.64 -2.06
N ALA A 94 -0.47 12.10 -1.18
CA ALA A 94 0.78 12.74 -0.74
C ALA A 94 1.76 12.98 -1.91
N ILE A 95 1.88 12.01 -2.83
CA ILE A 95 2.73 12.15 -4.03
C ILE A 95 2.17 13.24 -4.98
N ARG A 96 0.85 13.32 -5.16
CA ARG A 96 0.23 14.40 -5.96
C ARG A 96 0.46 15.77 -5.34
N TRP A 97 0.29 15.90 -4.02
CA TRP A 97 0.61 17.12 -3.29
C TRP A 97 2.08 17.52 -3.51
N LEU A 98 3.02 16.61 -3.27
CA LEU A 98 4.44 16.88 -3.43
C LEU A 98 4.85 17.22 -4.88
N ASN A 99 4.18 16.65 -5.90
CA ASN A 99 4.39 17.02 -7.30
C ASN A 99 3.89 18.44 -7.62
N SER A 100 2.94 18.98 -6.85
CA SER A 100 2.41 20.34 -7.00
C SER A 100 3.24 21.40 -6.26
N GLU A 101 4.00 21.00 -5.25
CA GLU A 101 4.84 21.88 -4.44
C GLU A 101 6.20 22.23 -5.10
N PRO A 102 6.84 23.36 -4.71
CA PRO A 102 8.15 23.73 -5.20
C PRO A 102 9.24 22.71 -4.86
N ILE A 103 10.29 22.68 -5.69
CA ILE A 103 11.47 21.80 -5.54
C ILE A 103 12.08 21.87 -4.12
N ALA A 104 12.00 23.02 -3.45
CA ALA A 104 12.49 23.21 -2.08
C ALA A 104 11.80 22.33 -1.03
N GLN A 105 10.53 21.94 -1.23
CA GLN A 105 9.80 21.08 -0.30
C GLN A 105 10.03 19.58 -0.57
N ARG A 106 10.83 19.21 -1.58
CA ARG A 106 11.05 17.79 -1.93
C ARG A 106 11.64 16.97 -0.81
N GLU A 107 12.58 17.52 -0.05
CA GLU A 107 13.20 16.82 1.08
C GLU A 107 12.19 16.57 2.21
N PHE A 108 11.29 17.53 2.49
CA PHE A 108 10.20 17.35 3.47
C PHE A 108 9.19 16.30 2.99
N GLY A 109 8.77 16.37 1.72
CA GLY A 109 7.88 15.36 1.16
C GLY A 109 8.52 13.98 0.99
N HIS A 110 9.86 13.87 0.92
CA HIS A 110 10.55 12.58 1.05
C HIS A 110 10.36 12.02 2.45
N ALA A 111 10.64 12.78 3.50
CA ALA A 111 10.49 12.35 4.89
C ALA A 111 9.03 11.99 5.23
N LEU A 112 8.06 12.75 4.71
CA LEU A 112 6.64 12.42 4.81
C LEU A 112 6.32 11.05 4.19
N ILE A 113 6.76 10.81 2.94
CA ILE A 113 6.46 9.56 2.23
C ILE A 113 7.23 8.38 2.83
N GLU A 114 8.45 8.60 3.32
CA GLU A 114 9.26 7.63 4.08
C GLU A 114 8.49 7.15 5.32
N MET A 115 8.04 8.06 6.18
CA MET A 115 7.21 7.76 7.34
C MET A 115 5.92 6.98 6.98
N MET A 116 5.20 7.38 5.92
CA MET A 116 4.00 6.67 5.46
C MET A 116 4.31 5.22 5.00
N LEU A 117 5.46 5.00 4.35
CA LEU A 117 5.90 3.67 3.92
C LEU A 117 6.43 2.82 5.08
N GLU A 118 7.08 3.42 6.07
CA GLU A 118 7.51 2.76 7.31
C GLU A 118 6.32 2.32 8.18
N ALA A 119 5.25 3.12 8.23
CA ALA A 119 3.98 2.76 8.86
C ALA A 119 3.15 1.73 8.06
N GLY A 120 3.64 1.28 6.90
CA GLY A 120 3.08 0.15 6.15
C GLY A 120 2.09 0.50 5.03
N SER A 121 1.98 1.76 4.59
CA SER A 121 1.22 2.10 3.38
C SER A 121 1.81 1.41 2.14
N ASN A 122 0.97 0.76 1.33
CA ASN A 122 1.39 -0.11 0.23
C ASN A 122 1.55 0.66 -1.10
N PRO A 123 2.78 0.82 -1.63
CA PRO A 123 3.03 1.55 -2.89
C PRO A 123 2.51 0.82 -4.15
N ARG A 124 2.12 -0.45 -4.01
CA ARG A 124 1.65 -1.33 -5.11
C ARG A 124 0.15 -1.24 -5.37
N VAL A 125 -0.63 -0.62 -4.49
CA VAL A 125 -2.06 -0.38 -4.72
C VAL A 125 -2.21 0.46 -5.98
N LYS A 126 -3.23 0.17 -6.79
CA LYS A 126 -3.55 0.89 -8.02
C LYS A 126 -4.82 1.70 -7.83
N ASN A 127 -4.80 2.95 -8.26
CA ASN A 127 -6.01 3.77 -8.31
C ASN A 127 -6.95 3.36 -9.46
N LYS A 128 -8.09 4.04 -9.64
CA LYS A 128 -9.02 3.74 -10.75
C LYS A 128 -8.41 3.98 -12.14
N GLY A 129 -7.38 4.83 -12.23
CA GLY A 129 -6.58 5.02 -13.44
C GLY A 129 -5.61 3.85 -13.72
N GLY A 130 -5.54 2.84 -12.85
CA GLY A 130 -4.61 1.73 -12.94
C GLY A 130 -3.16 2.09 -12.58
N LEU A 131 -2.92 3.31 -12.10
CA LEU A 131 -1.60 3.84 -11.76
C LEU A 131 -1.23 3.49 -10.32
N THR A 132 0.04 3.18 -10.09
CA THR A 132 0.61 3.02 -8.75
C THR A 132 1.23 4.31 -8.23
N ALA A 133 1.47 4.38 -6.90
CA ALA A 133 2.19 5.48 -6.25
C ALA A 133 3.51 5.82 -6.97
N LEU A 134 4.34 4.82 -7.27
CA LEU A 134 5.63 4.99 -7.98
C LEU A 134 5.48 5.60 -9.39
N GLN A 135 4.36 5.35 -10.07
CA GLN A 135 4.08 5.87 -11.41
C GLN A 135 3.64 7.35 -11.39
N LEU A 136 3.04 7.81 -10.29
CA LEU A 136 2.68 9.22 -10.11
C LEU A 136 3.87 10.13 -9.81
N VAL A 137 5.00 9.61 -9.31
CA VAL A 137 6.16 10.45 -8.95
C VAL A 137 6.83 11.10 -10.16
N ASP A 138 7.04 12.42 -10.10
CA ASP A 138 7.82 13.20 -11.08
C ASP A 138 9.12 12.47 -11.48
N PRO A 139 9.35 12.17 -12.78
CA PRO A 139 10.58 11.56 -13.28
C PRO A 139 11.88 12.27 -12.86
N THR A 140 11.81 13.57 -12.59
CA THR A 140 12.92 14.39 -12.08
C THR A 140 13.32 14.00 -10.65
N ASN A 141 12.35 13.56 -9.84
CA ASN A 141 12.54 13.22 -8.43
C ASN A 141 13.05 11.78 -8.26
N LYS A 142 14.26 11.53 -8.76
CA LYS A 142 14.91 10.21 -8.74
C LYS A 142 15.04 9.63 -7.32
N LYS A 143 15.33 10.47 -6.32
CA LYS A 143 15.46 10.07 -4.90
C LYS A 143 14.17 9.42 -4.38
N LEU A 144 13.02 10.06 -4.59
CA LEU A 144 11.73 9.51 -4.16
C LEU A 144 11.36 8.21 -4.89
N ARG A 145 11.63 8.13 -6.20
CA ARG A 145 11.39 6.92 -6.99
C ARG A 145 12.23 5.74 -6.52
N GLU A 146 13.44 6.01 -6.02
CA GLU A 146 14.32 4.99 -5.48
C GLU A 146 13.89 4.56 -4.08
N LEU A 147 13.52 5.50 -3.21
CA LEU A 147 12.96 5.23 -1.88
C LEU A 147 11.72 4.30 -1.97
N ILE A 148 10.72 4.65 -2.79
CA ILE A 148 9.51 3.83 -2.95
C ILE A 148 9.83 2.41 -3.43
N LYS A 149 10.80 2.24 -4.34
CA LYS A 149 11.24 0.90 -4.79
C LYS A 149 11.91 0.12 -3.67
N GLN A 150 12.74 0.76 -2.86
CA GLN A 150 13.43 0.09 -1.75
C GLN A 150 12.43 -0.47 -0.73
N HIS A 151 11.41 0.31 -0.36
CA HIS A 151 10.29 -0.18 0.45
C HIS A 151 9.48 -1.28 -0.28
N GLU A 152 9.27 -1.15 -1.60
CA GLU A 152 8.58 -2.18 -2.39
C GLU A 152 9.32 -3.53 -2.40
N TYR A 153 10.66 -3.52 -2.48
CA TYR A 153 11.49 -4.73 -2.36
C TYR A 153 11.53 -5.27 -0.93
N ALA A 154 11.64 -4.40 0.08
CA ALA A 154 11.62 -4.81 1.48
C ALA A 154 10.30 -5.52 1.85
N ASN A 155 9.15 -4.97 1.42
CA ASN A 155 7.83 -5.53 1.70
C ASN A 155 7.61 -6.88 0.97
N GLN A 156 8.18 -7.07 -0.23
CA GLN A 156 8.17 -8.39 -0.91
C GLN A 156 8.95 -9.44 -0.10
N ASN A 157 10.15 -9.10 0.38
CA ASN A 157 11.01 -10.02 1.11
C ASN A 157 10.45 -10.37 2.51
N ALA A 158 9.68 -9.46 3.12
CA ALA A 158 8.98 -9.73 4.39
C ALA A 158 7.87 -10.80 4.24
N GLY A 159 7.29 -10.95 3.05
CA GLY A 159 6.22 -11.92 2.77
C GLY A 159 6.69 -13.35 2.46
N ASP A 160 7.97 -13.58 2.19
CA ASP A 160 8.50 -14.85 1.67
C ASP A 160 9.19 -15.73 2.73
N PHE A 161 9.07 -15.41 4.02
CA PHE A 161 9.63 -16.25 5.09
C PHE A 161 8.73 -17.47 5.40
N ILE A 162 8.58 -18.36 4.41
CA ILE A 162 8.02 -19.70 4.63
C ILE A 162 9.01 -20.46 5.52
N THR A 163 8.63 -20.63 6.80
CA THR A 163 9.37 -21.48 7.74
C THR A 163 9.28 -22.93 7.26
N THR A 164 10.30 -23.39 6.53
CA THR A 164 10.47 -24.79 6.13
C THR A 164 10.91 -25.62 7.35
N ASN A 165 9.97 -25.88 8.25
CA ASN A 165 10.21 -26.67 9.45
C ASN A 165 10.48 -28.15 9.11
N SER A 166 11.74 -28.46 8.81
CA SER A 166 12.23 -29.83 8.70
C SER A 166 12.32 -30.47 10.08
N SER A 167 11.33 -31.27 10.47
CA SER A 167 11.42 -32.22 11.60
C SER A 167 10.36 -33.33 11.52
N SER A 168 10.80 -34.49 11.02
CA SER A 168 10.37 -35.86 11.31
C SER A 168 8.97 -36.15 11.89
N ALA A 169 8.19 -36.89 11.09
CA ALA A 169 7.43 -38.10 11.47
C ALA A 169 6.63 -38.15 12.79
N SER A 170 5.30 -38.25 12.66
CA SER A 170 4.47 -39.21 13.39
C SER A 170 3.12 -39.42 12.70
N ALA A 171 2.67 -40.67 12.57
CA ALA A 171 1.40 -41.01 11.95
C ALA A 171 0.28 -41.11 13.00
N ASN A 172 -0.93 -40.62 12.66
CA ASN A 172 -2.14 -41.38 12.99
C ASN A 172 -3.36 -41.03 12.10
N HIS A 173 -4.18 -42.05 11.89
CA HIS A 173 -5.38 -42.14 11.03
C HIS A 173 -6.65 -41.65 11.81
N VAL A 174 -7.72 -41.12 11.18
CA VAL A 174 -8.95 -41.76 10.62
C VAL A 174 -9.59 -40.74 9.63
N GLY A 175 -9.88 -41.04 8.35
CA GLY A 175 -11.18 -41.48 7.78
C GLY A 175 -12.21 -40.34 7.59
N VAL A 176 -13.01 -40.15 6.52
CA VAL A 176 -13.54 -40.93 5.36
C VAL A 176 -13.97 -39.89 4.29
N GLY A 177 -14.10 -40.09 2.95
CA GLY A 177 -13.95 -41.22 2.02
C GLY A 177 -14.61 -40.88 0.64
N SER A 178 -14.64 -41.83 -0.31
CA SER A 178 -15.06 -41.69 -1.75
C SER A 178 -14.18 -40.77 -2.63
N GLY A 179 -13.73 -41.15 -3.83
CA GLY A 179 -13.81 -42.44 -4.52
C GLY A 179 -13.57 -42.28 -6.04
N GLY A 180 -12.51 -42.88 -6.58
CA GLY A 180 -12.15 -42.80 -8.00
C GLY A 180 -10.86 -43.58 -8.27
N VAL A 181 -10.90 -44.51 -9.23
CA VAL A 181 -9.89 -45.56 -9.40
C VAL A 181 -8.79 -45.16 -10.39
N LEU A 182 -7.54 -45.33 -9.95
CA LEU A 182 -6.31 -45.69 -10.67
C LEU A 182 -6.29 -45.53 -12.20
N ASP A 183 -5.26 -44.84 -12.68
CA ASP A 183 -4.26 -45.55 -13.50
C ASP A 183 -2.84 -45.09 -13.09
N GLN A 184 -1.86 -45.98 -13.19
CA GLN A 184 -0.51 -45.76 -12.67
C GLN A 184 0.52 -46.39 -13.61
N GLU A 185 0.92 -45.65 -14.64
CA GLU A 185 2.09 -45.96 -15.43
C GLU A 185 3.28 -45.11 -14.98
N SER A 186 4.33 -45.83 -14.60
CA SER A 186 5.67 -45.32 -14.32
C SER A 186 6.37 -45.02 -15.63
N ASP A 187 7.04 -43.88 -15.73
CA ASP A 187 8.30 -43.79 -16.47
C ASP A 187 9.19 -42.72 -15.82
N ASP A 188 10.49 -43.02 -15.80
CA ASP A 188 11.52 -42.31 -15.04
C ASP A 188 12.05 -41.05 -15.76
N ASP A 189 13.06 -40.42 -15.14
CA ASP A 189 14.07 -39.60 -15.81
C ASP A 189 13.63 -38.29 -16.47
N ALA A 190 13.24 -37.34 -15.64
CA ALA A 190 13.42 -35.91 -15.94
C ALA A 190 14.91 -35.51 -15.90
N GLU A 191 15.71 -36.05 -16.83
CA GLU A 191 17.07 -35.56 -17.06
C GLU A 191 17.02 -34.10 -17.53
N PHE A 192 17.55 -33.20 -16.69
CA PHE A 192 17.78 -31.80 -17.06
C PHE A 192 18.95 -31.72 -18.06
N SER A 193 18.65 -32.03 -19.32
CA SER A 193 19.63 -32.15 -20.39
C SER A 193 19.73 -30.87 -21.24
N GLY A 194 20.88 -30.22 -21.16
CA GLY A 194 21.60 -29.71 -22.34
C GLY A 194 21.08 -28.49 -23.11
N SER A 195 21.90 -27.43 -23.08
CA SER A 195 22.31 -26.66 -24.27
C SER A 195 21.34 -25.65 -24.93
N ASP A 196 21.34 -24.41 -24.43
CA ASP A 196 20.90 -23.19 -25.17
C ASP A 196 21.90 -22.77 -26.29
N ASP A 197 23.00 -23.51 -26.47
CA ASP A 197 24.02 -23.23 -27.50
C ASP A 197 23.81 -24.02 -28.80
N GLU A 198 23.25 -25.23 -28.77
CA GLU A 198 23.03 -26.05 -29.98
C GLU A 198 21.83 -25.55 -30.81
N GLU A 199 20.70 -25.19 -30.18
CA GLU A 199 19.57 -24.56 -30.91
C GLU A 199 19.99 -23.24 -31.59
N ARG A 200 20.87 -22.48 -30.94
CA ARG A 200 21.45 -21.24 -31.48
C ARG A 200 22.34 -21.50 -32.70
N ALA A 201 23.09 -22.60 -32.70
CA ALA A 201 23.91 -23.02 -33.84
C ALA A 201 23.04 -23.47 -35.04
N GLU A 202 21.95 -24.21 -34.80
CA GLU A 202 21.00 -24.63 -35.84
C GLU A 202 20.27 -23.44 -36.47
N TRP A 203 19.84 -22.45 -35.66
CA TRP A 203 19.25 -21.21 -36.14
C TRP A 203 20.18 -20.50 -37.14
N GLU A 204 21.44 -20.27 -36.76
CA GLU A 204 22.40 -19.55 -37.60
C GLU A 204 22.70 -20.31 -38.92
N ARG A 205 22.71 -21.66 -38.92
CA ARG A 205 22.78 -22.44 -40.17
C ARG A 205 21.59 -22.17 -41.10
N ARG A 206 20.36 -22.31 -40.62
CA ARG A 206 19.15 -22.13 -41.46
C ARG A 206 19.04 -20.70 -42.01
N LYS A 207 19.48 -19.70 -41.22
CA LYS A 207 19.54 -18.28 -41.62
C LYS A 207 20.62 -18.01 -42.69
N LYS A 208 21.71 -18.78 -42.69
CA LYS A 208 22.80 -18.69 -43.68
C LYS A 208 22.44 -19.35 -45.01
N GLU A 209 21.68 -20.45 -44.98
CA GLU A 209 21.17 -21.11 -46.19
C GLU A 209 20.08 -20.26 -46.88
N LYS A 210 19.13 -19.68 -46.13
CA LYS A 210 18.13 -18.73 -46.67
C LYS A 210 18.71 -17.43 -47.27
N ARG A 211 19.99 -17.12 -47.03
CA ARG A 211 20.71 -15.96 -47.61
C ARG A 211 21.54 -16.32 -48.84
N ARG A 212 21.49 -17.58 -49.30
CA ARG A 212 22.25 -18.11 -50.44
C ARG A 212 21.38 -18.74 -51.54
N ALA A 213 20.06 -18.71 -51.37
CA ALA A 213 19.06 -19.00 -52.39
C ALA A 213 18.54 -17.69 -53.00
#